data_AF-A0A0F9K7M4-F1
#
_entry.id   AF-A0A0F9K7M4-F1
#
_cell.length_a   1.000
_cell.length_b   1.000
_cell.length_c   1.000
_cell.angle_alpha   90.00
_cell.angle_beta   90.00
_cell.angle_gamma   90.00
#
_symmetry.space_group_name_H-M   'P 1'
#
loop_
_entity.id
_entity.type
_entity.pdbx_description
1 polymer ?
#
loop_
_entity_poly.entity_id
_entity_poly.type
_entity_poly.pdbx_seq_one_letter_code
_entity_poly.pdbx_strand_id
1 'polypeptide(L)'
;MFEKGKPRHPKAGRKKGTVNKSQLAVREICAELGANPIEFMALVMLDKLPKTKTIYEVTLEMRINCAKELAKYIFPQLRSLEVSGAIKVTQTPAEELAQKAIEMAKNGDSFSTGPLSS
;
A
#
# COMPACT_ATOMS: atom_id res chain seq x y z
N MET A 1 -7.62 -42.81 -30.48
CA MET A 1 -7.36 -41.47 -31.05
C MET A 1 -8.00 -40.46 -30.11
N PHE A 2 -7.23 -39.59 -29.44
CA PHE A 2 -7.80 -38.61 -28.51
C PHE A 2 -8.20 -37.35 -29.30
N GLU A 3 -9.49 -37.00 -29.28
CA GLU A 3 -9.96 -35.73 -29.81
C GLU A 3 -9.47 -34.57 -28.93
N LYS A 4 -8.84 -33.58 -29.56
CA LYS A 4 -8.37 -32.37 -28.87
C LYS A 4 -9.60 -31.55 -28.44
N GLY A 5 -9.71 -31.24 -27.16
CA GLY A 5 -10.85 -30.51 -26.61
C GLY A 5 -11.06 -29.15 -27.28
N LYS A 6 -12.31 -28.85 -27.65
CA LYS A 6 -12.69 -27.58 -28.28
C LYS A 6 -12.41 -26.40 -27.32
N PRO A 7 -12.01 -25.22 -27.83
CA PRO A 7 -11.81 -24.04 -27.00
C PRO A 7 -13.11 -23.68 -26.27
N ARG A 8 -13.00 -23.33 -24.98
CA ARG A 8 -14.14 -22.90 -24.18
C ARG A 8 -14.74 -21.62 -24.78
N HIS A 9 -16.07 -21.52 -24.75
CA HIS A 9 -16.80 -20.33 -25.21
C HIS A 9 -16.22 -19.04 -24.58
N PRO A 10 -16.15 -17.90 -25.28
CA PRO A 10 -15.57 -16.66 -24.74
C PRO A 10 -16.27 -16.10 -23.50
N LYS A 11 -17.50 -16.56 -23.22
CA LYS A 11 -18.25 -16.28 -21.97
C LYS A 11 -18.17 -17.41 -20.93
N ALA A 12 -17.36 -18.44 -21.17
CA ALA A 12 -17.16 -19.54 -20.24
C ALA A 12 -16.19 -19.12 -19.14
N GLY A 13 -16.55 -19.44 -17.89
CA GLY A 13 -15.77 -19.07 -16.71
C GLY A 13 -16.57 -18.23 -15.73
N ARG A 14 -15.95 -17.92 -14.59
CA ARG A 14 -16.55 -17.07 -13.56
C ARG A 14 -16.59 -15.62 -14.05
N LYS A 15 -17.78 -15.01 -14.04
CA LYS A 15 -17.93 -13.58 -14.37
C LYS A 15 -17.13 -12.74 -13.37
N LYS A 16 -16.29 -11.83 -13.88
CA LYS A 16 -15.49 -10.91 -13.06
C LYS A 16 -16.43 -10.10 -12.15
N GLY A 17 -16.07 -9.97 -10.88
CA GLY A 17 -16.91 -9.30 -9.86
C GLY A 17 -17.93 -10.19 -9.15
N THR A 18 -18.14 -11.43 -9.60
CA THR A 18 -19.04 -12.36 -8.88
C THR A 18 -18.36 -12.84 -7.61
N VAL A 19 -19.09 -12.78 -6.49
CA VAL A 19 -18.64 -13.27 -5.18
C VAL A 19 -18.29 -14.76 -5.28
N ASN A 20 -17.23 -15.17 -4.59
CA ASN A 20 -16.89 -16.60 -4.55
C ASN A 20 -17.96 -17.35 -3.75
N LYS A 21 -18.37 -18.55 -4.19
CA LYS A 21 -19.37 -19.36 -3.47
C LYS A 21 -18.95 -19.64 -2.03
N SER A 22 -17.66 -19.88 -1.79
CA SER A 22 -17.14 -20.09 -0.44
C SER A 22 -17.27 -18.84 0.45
N GLN A 23 -17.10 -17.64 -0.11
CA GLN A 23 -17.29 -16.39 0.62
C GLN A 23 -18.76 -16.14 0.94
N LEU A 24 -19.68 -16.60 0.09
CA LEU A 24 -21.11 -16.50 0.34
C LEU A 24 -21.53 -17.36 1.54
N ALA A 25 -21.10 -18.63 1.56
CA ALA A 25 -21.40 -19.54 2.67
C ALA A 25 -20.89 -19.01 4.02
N VAL A 26 -19.67 -18.45 4.06
CA VAL A 26 -19.14 -17.86 5.30
C VAL A 26 -19.96 -16.64 5.74
N ARG A 27 -20.43 -15.81 4.80
CA ARG A 27 -21.30 -14.67 5.13
C ARG A 27 -22.65 -15.12 5.70
N GLU A 28 -23.24 -16.16 5.12
CA GLU A 28 -24.50 -16.76 5.61
C GLU A 28 -24.31 -17.29 7.03
N ILE A 29 -23.25 -18.06 7.29
CA ILE A 29 -22.94 -18.57 8.64
C ILE A 29 -22.73 -17.42 9.64
N CYS A 30 -21.98 -16.37 9.27
CA CYS A 30 -21.81 -15.21 10.13
C CYS A 30 -23.15 -14.51 10.42
N ALA A 31 -24.03 -14.40 9.43
CA ALA A 31 -25.35 -13.80 9.60
C ALA A 31 -26.26 -14.65 10.50
N GLU A 32 -26.28 -15.97 10.32
CA GLU A 32 -27.03 -16.92 11.16
C GLU A 32 -26.59 -16.86 12.63
N LEU A 33 -25.28 -16.72 12.86
CA LEU A 33 -24.70 -16.60 14.20
C LEU A 33 -24.79 -15.19 14.79
N GLY A 34 -25.30 -14.21 14.05
CA GLY A 34 -25.28 -12.80 14.46
C GLY A 34 -23.86 -12.24 14.68
N ALA A 35 -22.85 -12.86 14.06
CA ALA A 35 -21.45 -12.54 14.28
C ALA A 35 -20.98 -11.46 13.31
N ASN A 36 -20.42 -10.38 13.86
CA ASN A 36 -19.78 -9.32 13.09
C ASN A 36 -18.27 -9.28 13.39
N PRO A 37 -17.41 -9.83 12.50
CA PRO A 37 -15.97 -9.87 12.73
C PRO A 37 -15.32 -8.49 12.84
N ILE A 38 -15.83 -7.47 12.13
CA ILE A 38 -15.28 -6.11 12.18
C ILE A 38 -15.52 -5.51 13.56
N GLU A 39 -16.75 -5.63 14.06
CA GLU A 39 -17.12 -5.17 15.39
C GLU A 39 -16.32 -5.89 16.48
N PHE A 40 -16.19 -7.21 16.38
CA PHE A 40 -15.39 -8.00 17.31
C PHE A 40 -13.93 -7.54 17.36
N MET A 41 -13.27 -7.36 16.20
CA MET A 41 -11.90 -6.85 16.15
C MET A 41 -11.77 -5.45 16.77
N ALA A 42 -12.78 -4.59 16.59
CA ALA A 42 -12.77 -3.26 17.19
C ALA A 42 -12.87 -3.33 18.73
N LEU A 43 -13.71 -4.23 19.25
CA LEU A 43 -13.82 -4.47 20.70
C LEU A 43 -12.53 -5.06 21.28
N VAL A 44 -11.88 -5.99 20.58
CA VAL A 44 -10.57 -6.54 20.96
C VAL A 44 -9.52 -5.43 21.01
N MET A 45 -9.41 -4.62 19.94
CA MET A 45 -8.44 -3.52 19.86
C MET A 45 -8.57 -2.54 21.03
N LEU A 46 -9.81 -2.21 21.42
CA LEU A 46 -10.12 -1.29 22.50
C LEU A 46 -10.08 -1.93 23.90
N ASP A 47 -9.81 -3.23 24.01
CA ASP A 47 -9.93 -4.01 25.26
C ASP A 47 -11.30 -3.82 25.94
N LYS A 48 -12.37 -3.84 25.13
CA LYS A 48 -13.77 -3.65 25.57
C LYS A 48 -14.58 -4.93 25.52
N LEU A 49 -13.95 -6.07 25.33
CA LEU A 49 -14.64 -7.35 25.40
C LEU A 49 -15.15 -7.61 26.82
N PRO A 50 -16.34 -8.21 26.98
CA PRO A 50 -16.82 -8.59 28.28
C PRO A 50 -15.85 -9.59 28.90
N LYS A 51 -15.31 -9.26 30.08
CA LYS A 51 -14.41 -10.14 30.84
C LYS A 51 -15.22 -11.24 31.50
N THR A 52 -15.65 -12.23 30.72
CA THR A 52 -16.28 -13.44 31.24
C THR A 52 -15.23 -14.44 31.67
N LYS A 53 -15.64 -15.43 32.48
CA LYS A 53 -14.75 -16.46 33.05
C LYS A 53 -14.01 -17.31 31.99
N THR A 54 -14.44 -17.23 30.73
CA THR A 54 -13.90 -17.96 29.57
C THR A 54 -13.06 -17.09 28.62
N ILE A 55 -13.08 -15.77 28.78
CA ILE A 55 -12.33 -14.86 27.91
C ILE A 55 -11.00 -14.50 28.60
N TYR A 56 -9.91 -15.00 28.03
CA TYR A 56 -8.54 -14.66 28.46
C TYR A 56 -8.26 -13.17 28.25
N GLU A 57 -7.34 -12.64 29.05
CA GLU A 57 -6.89 -11.25 28.95
C GLU A 57 -6.41 -10.94 27.53
N VAL A 58 -6.88 -9.82 26.98
CA VAL A 58 -6.52 -9.42 25.62
C VAL A 58 -5.08 -8.93 25.60
N THR A 59 -4.20 -9.68 24.96
CA THR A 59 -2.78 -9.33 24.89
C THR A 59 -2.56 -8.11 24.00
N LEU A 60 -1.47 -7.38 24.24
CA LEU A 60 -1.08 -6.23 23.41
C LEU A 60 -0.92 -6.63 21.93
N GLU A 61 -0.35 -7.81 21.67
CA GLU A 61 -0.14 -8.32 20.31
C GLU A 61 -1.46 -8.53 19.56
N MET A 62 -2.48 -9.09 20.24
CA MET A 62 -3.81 -9.23 19.64
C MET A 62 -4.41 -7.87 19.26
N ARG A 63 -4.21 -6.85 20.11
CA ARG A 63 -4.71 -5.49 19.85
C ARG A 63 -4.02 -4.86 18.66
N ILE A 64 -2.69 -4.99 18.57
CA ILE A 64 -1.89 -4.48 17.44
C ILE A 64 -2.33 -5.16 16.15
N ASN A 65 -2.52 -6.48 16.17
CA ASN A 65 -2.96 -7.24 14.99
C ASN A 65 -4.36 -6.81 14.53
N CYS A 66 -5.31 -6.66 15.45
CA CYS A 66 -6.65 -6.15 15.11
C CYS A 66 -6.59 -4.73 14.55
N ALA A 67 -5.80 -3.84 15.15
CA ALA A 67 -5.63 -2.47 14.67
C ALA A 67 -5.07 -2.42 13.24
N LYS A 68 -4.05 -3.24 12.96
CA LYS A 68 -3.44 -3.35 11.64
C LYS A 68 -4.43 -3.82 10.58
N GLU A 69 -5.26 -4.80 10.90
CA GLU A 69 -6.28 -5.31 9.98
C GLU A 69 -7.43 -4.29 9.78
N LEU A 70 -7.87 -3.60 10.84
CA LEU A 70 -8.92 -2.58 10.75
C LEU A 70 -8.48 -1.34 9.96
N ALA A 71 -7.22 -0.93 10.09
CA ALA A 71 -6.68 0.23 9.36
C ALA A 71 -6.87 0.12 7.84
N LYS A 72 -6.90 -1.12 7.30
CA LYS A 72 -7.12 -1.41 5.88
C LYS A 72 -8.49 -0.96 5.36
N TYR A 73 -9.49 -0.87 6.25
CA TYR A 73 -10.85 -0.47 5.91
C TYR A 73 -11.09 1.03 6.09
N ILE A 74 -10.18 1.73 6.78
CA ILE A 74 -10.26 3.18 7.02
C ILE A 74 -9.48 3.94 5.95
N PHE A 75 -8.30 3.44 5.58
CA PHE A 75 -7.38 4.13 4.67
C PHE A 75 -7.27 3.41 3.32
N PRO A 76 -7.20 4.16 2.19
CA PRO A 76 -6.99 3.56 0.89
C PRO A 76 -5.62 2.88 0.83
N GLN A 77 -5.63 1.60 0.44
CA GLN A 77 -4.39 0.88 0.16
C GLN A 77 -3.86 1.31 -1.20
N LEU A 78 -2.85 2.18 -1.18
CA LEU A 78 -2.17 2.59 -2.40
C LEU A 78 -1.47 1.38 -3.01
N ARG A 79 -1.72 1.17 -4.30
CA ARG A 79 -1.00 0.16 -5.08
C ARG A 79 0.45 0.62 -5.24
N SER A 80 1.40 -0.27 -5.03
CA SER A 80 2.78 -0.01 -5.41
C SER A 80 2.86 0.18 -6.92
N LEU A 81 3.36 1.35 -7.34
CA LEU A 81 3.73 1.59 -8.73
C LEU A 81 5.21 1.27 -8.88
N GLU A 82 5.51 0.20 -9.61
CA GLU A 82 6.87 -0.12 -9.99
C GLU A 82 7.30 0.83 -11.10
N VAL A 83 8.12 1.83 -10.76
CA VAL A 83 8.75 2.70 -11.74
C VAL A 83 9.88 1.91 -12.40
N SER A 84 9.56 1.23 -13.50
CA SER A 84 10.53 0.58 -14.37
C SER A 84 10.92 1.55 -15.49
N GLY A 85 12.00 2.28 -15.28
CA GLY A 85 12.63 3.15 -16.26
C GLY A 85 14.06 3.42 -15.85
N ALA A 86 14.97 3.52 -16.83
CA ALA A 86 16.29 4.05 -16.57
C ALA A 86 16.10 5.50 -16.09
N ILE A 87 16.37 5.77 -14.81
CA ILE A 87 16.50 7.14 -14.32
C ILE A 87 17.61 7.74 -15.16
N LYS A 88 17.24 8.55 -16.16
CA LYS A 88 18.22 9.42 -16.81
C LYS A 88 18.60 10.41 -15.73
N VAL A 89 19.73 10.16 -15.06
CA VAL A 89 20.40 11.14 -14.22
C VAL A 89 20.82 12.26 -15.17
N THR A 90 19.92 13.19 -15.44
CA THR A 90 20.27 14.46 -16.07
C THR A 90 20.98 15.24 -14.99
N GLN A 91 22.30 15.03 -14.96
CA GLN A 91 23.35 15.75 -14.25
C GLN A 91 23.08 16.04 -12.76
N THR A 92 23.99 15.57 -11.93
CA THR A 92 23.97 15.99 -10.53
C THR A 92 24.16 17.51 -10.44
N PRO A 93 23.59 18.19 -9.42
CA PRO A 93 23.78 19.64 -9.24
C PRO A 93 25.27 20.06 -9.21
N ALA A 94 26.15 19.13 -8.83
CA ALA A 94 27.59 19.31 -8.83
C ALA A 94 28.18 19.40 -10.25
N GLU A 95 27.65 18.64 -11.22
CA GLU A 95 28.10 18.65 -12.61
C GLU A 95 27.64 19.94 -13.33
N GLU A 96 26.43 20.42 -13.04
CA GLU A 96 25.96 21.72 -13.54
C GLU A 96 26.78 22.89 -12.96
N LEU A 97 27.13 22.84 -11.67
CA LEU A 97 28.03 23.83 -11.04
C LEU A 97 29.43 23.83 -11.66
N ALA A 98 29.98 22.65 -11.93
CA ALA A 98 31.30 22.53 -12.55
C ALA A 98 31.30 23.05 -14.00
N GLN A 99 30.28 22.75 -14.79
CA GLN A 99 30.17 23.26 -16.17
C GLN A 99 29.97 24.78 -16.18
N LYS A 100 29.15 25.31 -15.27
CA LYS A 100 28.94 26.76 -15.14
C LYS A 100 30.21 27.49 -14.70
N ALA A 101 31.02 26.89 -13.82
CA ALA A 101 32.32 27.43 -13.42
C ALA A 101 33.33 27.43 -14.58
N ILE A 102 33.31 26.39 -15.43
CA ILE A 102 34.16 26.30 -16.63
C ILE A 102 33.73 27.32 -17.69
N GLU A 103 32.43 27.55 -17.89
CA GLU A 103 31.92 28.60 -18.78
C GLU A 103 32.25 30.01 -18.27
N MET A 104 32.10 30.27 -16.96
CA MET A 104 32.50 31.54 -16.36
C MET A 104 34.01 31.81 -16.52
N ALA A 105 34.86 30.78 -16.40
CA ALA A 105 36.30 30.89 -16.63
C ALA A 105 36.68 31.16 -18.10
N LYS A 106 35.88 30.68 -19.06
CA LYS A 106 36.09 30.91 -20.50
C LYS A 106 35.62 32.28 -20.97
N ASN A 107 34.60 32.86 -20.32
CA ASN A 107 34.04 34.16 -20.68
C ASN A 107 34.76 35.36 -20.03
N GLY A 108 35.79 35.10 -19.23
CA GLY A 108 36.70 36.15 -18.77
C GLY A 108 36.08 37.20 -17.84
N ASP A 109 34.97 36.89 -17.16
CA ASP A 109 34.41 37.80 -16.16
C ASP A 109 35.15 37.65 -14.84
N SER A 110 35.97 38.67 -14.53
CA SER A 110 36.58 38.84 -13.21
C SER A 110 35.49 39.05 -12.15
N PHE A 111 35.43 38.17 -11.15
CA PHE A 111 34.60 38.34 -9.97
C PHE A 111 35.05 39.60 -9.20
N SER A 112 34.36 40.72 -9.42
CA SER A 112 34.54 41.96 -8.66
C SER A 112 34.03 41.76 -7.24
N THR A 113 34.91 41.41 -6.30
CA THR A 113 34.64 41.58 -4.87
C THR A 113 34.62 43.07 -4.55
N GLY A 114 33.42 43.67 -4.51
CA GLY A 114 33.26 45.01 -3.95
C GLY A 114 33.69 45.00 -2.47
N PRO A 115 34.31 46.09 -1.96
CA PRO A 115 34.82 46.11 -0.60
C PRO A 115 33.66 46.03 0.41
N LEU A 116 33.83 45.18 1.42
CA LEU A 116 33.03 45.19 2.64
C LEU A 116 33.27 46.53 3.35
N SER A 117 32.34 47.47 3.21
CA SER A 117 32.26 48.63 4.10
C SER A 117 31.88 48.16 5.50
N SER A 118 32.73 48.49 6.46
CA SER A 118 32.56 48.28 7.90
C SER A 118 31.53 49.23 8.49
#